data_AF-A0A5J5CFG7-F1
#
_entry.id   AF-A0A5J5CFG7-F1
#
_cell.length_a   1.000
_cell.length_b   1.000
_cell.length_c   1.000
_cell.angle_alpha   90.00
_cell.angle_beta   90.00
_cell.angle_gamma   90.00
#
_symmetry.space_group_name_H-M   'P 1'
#
loop_
_entity.id
_entity.type
_entity.pdbx_description
1 polymer ?
#
loop_
_entity_poly.entity_id
_entity_poly.type
_entity_poly.pdbx_seq_one_letter_code
_entity_poly.pdbx_strand_id
1 'polypeptide(L)'
;GGHNGPRSTLAPRCSSCDSPQSPAESISGCHPVYCPGSAAFVSVFLYGSFYYSYMPTVSFSNPVHFYYTSDCDASESALCSFPTANISFMKNERDLVMSYGQPYRVSLELEMPESPVNERLGMFMVKMSCYTKGGKIVSSVGRSTTLHYRSSILHSLRTLLFSPFFLTGRLSKSSS
;
A
#
# COMPACT_ATOMS: atom_id res chain seq x y z
N GLY A 1 23.80 -56.66 35.40
CA GLY A 1 22.46 -56.06 35.24
C GLY A 1 22.14 -55.21 36.45
N GLY A 2 21.58 -54.02 36.22
CA GLY A 2 20.90 -53.18 37.22
C GLY A 2 21.78 -52.18 37.98
N HIS A 3 21.85 -50.94 37.48
CA HIS A 3 22.56 -49.79 38.07
C HIS A 3 21.52 -48.73 38.52
N ASN A 4 21.71 -48.23 39.74
CA ASN A 4 21.35 -46.94 40.40
C ASN A 4 20.31 -45.96 39.76
N GLY A 5 19.43 -45.39 40.61
CA GLY A 5 18.37 -44.39 40.31
C GLY A 5 18.85 -42.94 40.02
N PRO A 6 18.08 -41.84 40.29
CA PRO A 6 16.66 -41.66 40.64
C PRO A 6 15.92 -40.51 39.86
N ARG A 7 14.67 -40.22 40.28
CA ARG A 7 13.91 -38.94 40.28
C ARG A 7 12.81 -38.65 39.21
N SER A 8 11.58 -38.52 39.73
CA SER A 8 10.46 -37.59 39.39
C SER A 8 10.01 -37.49 37.92
N THR A 9 8.72 -37.67 37.57
CA THR A 9 7.66 -36.68 37.84
C THR A 9 6.28 -37.34 37.71
N LEU A 10 5.45 -37.27 38.77
CA LEU A 10 4.06 -37.74 38.77
C LEU A 10 3.17 -36.79 37.94
N ALA A 11 2.34 -37.37 37.09
CA ALA A 11 1.20 -36.71 36.49
C ALA A 11 0.10 -36.43 37.54
N PRO A 12 -0.61 -35.29 37.50
CA PRO A 12 -1.76 -35.09 38.36
C PRO A 12 -2.99 -35.75 37.72
N ARG A 13 -3.52 -36.79 38.37
CA ARG A 13 -4.96 -37.09 38.34
C ARG A 13 -5.62 -36.19 39.37
N CYS A 14 -6.51 -35.29 38.95
CA CYS A 14 -7.44 -34.64 39.88
C CYS A 14 -8.83 -35.25 39.75
N SER A 15 -9.12 -36.01 40.81
CA SER A 15 -10.37 -36.45 41.42
C SER A 15 -11.65 -35.65 41.15
N SER A 16 -12.74 -36.42 41.01
CA SER A 16 -14.15 -36.05 41.06
C SER A 16 -14.51 -35.06 42.19
N CYS A 17 -15.44 -34.16 41.89
CA CYS A 17 -16.12 -33.33 42.89
C CYS A 17 -17.20 -34.15 43.61
N ASP A 18 -17.10 -34.21 44.94
CA ASP A 18 -18.11 -34.75 45.85
C ASP A 18 -19.26 -33.74 46.03
N SER A 19 -20.47 -34.23 46.33
CA SER A 19 -21.67 -33.41 46.55
C SER A 19 -21.80 -33.03 48.03
N PRO A 20 -22.19 -31.79 48.41
CA PRO A 20 -22.31 -31.41 49.82
C PRO A 20 -23.72 -31.61 50.38
N GLN A 21 -23.82 -32.08 51.62
CA GLN A 21 -25.05 -32.23 52.39
C GLN A 21 -25.16 -31.17 53.53
N SER A 22 -25.86 -30.07 53.24
CA SER A 22 -26.51 -29.08 54.17
C SER A 22 -25.63 -28.27 55.16
N PRO A 23 -26.19 -27.29 55.91
CA PRO A 23 -26.34 -25.91 55.46
C PRO A 23 -25.64 -24.91 56.41
N ALA A 24 -24.73 -24.11 55.90
CA ALA A 24 -24.27 -22.90 56.58
C ALA A 24 -23.87 -21.89 55.50
N GLU A 25 -24.30 -20.64 55.69
CA GLU A 25 -24.17 -19.49 54.79
C GLU A 25 -22.94 -19.54 53.86
N SER A 26 -23.17 -19.89 52.60
CA SER A 26 -22.20 -19.72 51.53
C SER A 26 -22.58 -18.45 50.77
N ILE A 27 -21.97 -17.32 51.13
CA ILE A 27 -21.77 -16.25 50.16
C ILE A 27 -20.57 -16.69 49.30
N SER A 28 -20.77 -17.74 48.50
CA SER A 28 -19.88 -18.07 47.40
C SER A 28 -20.19 -17.11 46.28
N GLY A 29 -19.42 -16.03 46.22
CA GLY A 29 -19.42 -15.13 45.07
C GLY A 29 -19.13 -15.96 43.82
N CYS A 30 -20.13 -16.11 42.96
CA CYS A 30 -20.00 -16.69 41.64
C CYS A 30 -18.99 -15.86 40.84
N HIS A 31 -17.73 -16.27 40.83
CA HIS A 31 -16.77 -15.74 39.87
C HIS A 31 -17.19 -16.21 38.47
N PRO A 32 -17.44 -15.32 37.51
CA PRO A 32 -17.85 -15.72 36.18
C PRO A 32 -16.69 -16.49 35.53
N VAL A 33 -16.93 -17.77 35.24
CA VAL A 33 -16.06 -18.60 34.40
C VAL A 33 -16.19 -18.05 32.98
N TYR A 34 -15.41 -17.01 32.67
CA TYR A 34 -15.28 -16.53 31.31
C TYR A 34 -14.57 -17.59 30.48
N CYS A 35 -15.29 -18.24 29.56
CA CYS A 35 -14.67 -19.08 28.54
C CYS A 35 -13.62 -18.25 27.79
N PRO A 36 -12.33 -18.62 27.82
CA PRO A 36 -11.23 -17.78 27.31
C PRO A 36 -11.34 -17.49 25.80
N GLY A 37 -12.12 -18.27 25.05
CA GLY A 37 -12.42 -17.99 23.65
C GLY A 37 -13.34 -16.77 23.46
N SER A 38 -14.35 -16.60 24.31
CA SER A 38 -15.38 -15.55 24.14
C SER A 38 -14.79 -14.13 24.25
N ALA A 39 -13.87 -13.91 25.19
CA ALA A 39 -13.20 -12.62 25.37
C ALA A 39 -12.28 -12.28 24.19
N ALA A 40 -11.63 -13.29 23.58
CA ALA A 40 -10.79 -13.10 22.41
C ALA A 40 -11.62 -12.73 21.17
N PHE A 41 -12.81 -13.34 21.00
CA PHE A 41 -13.71 -12.94 19.91
C PHE A 41 -14.19 -11.51 20.09
N VAL A 42 -14.65 -11.15 21.29
CA VAL A 42 -15.14 -9.79 21.57
C VAL A 42 -14.04 -8.74 21.34
N SER A 43 -12.79 -9.01 21.76
CA SER A 43 -11.68 -8.07 21.57
C SER A 43 -11.28 -7.91 20.09
N VAL A 44 -11.24 -8.99 19.32
CA VAL A 44 -10.93 -8.95 17.88
C VAL A 44 -12.03 -8.23 17.10
N PHE A 45 -13.30 -8.52 17.38
CA PHE A 45 -14.43 -7.85 16.74
C PHE A 45 -14.48 -6.36 17.08
N LEU A 46 -14.25 -6.00 18.34
CA LEU A 46 -14.22 -4.60 18.77
C LEU A 46 -13.04 -3.89 18.12
N TYR A 47 -11.83 -4.44 18.19
CA TYR A 47 -10.65 -3.85 17.56
C TYR A 47 -10.81 -3.69 16.05
N GLY A 48 -11.31 -4.72 15.34
CA GLY A 48 -11.57 -4.66 13.91
C GLY A 48 -12.60 -3.61 13.53
N SER A 49 -13.72 -3.54 14.26
CA SER A 49 -14.78 -2.57 13.99
C SER A 49 -14.29 -1.14 14.22
N PHE A 50 -13.57 -0.89 15.31
CA PHE A 50 -12.93 0.40 15.56
C PHE A 50 -11.87 0.71 14.50
N TYR A 51 -11.02 -0.25 14.13
CA TYR A 51 -9.99 -0.05 13.11
C TYR A 51 -10.61 0.36 11.77
N TYR A 52 -11.62 -0.35 11.27
CA TYR A 52 -12.27 -0.02 10.00
C TYR A 52 -13.09 1.27 10.07
N SER A 53 -13.74 1.55 11.20
CA SER A 53 -14.55 2.77 11.33
C SER A 53 -13.70 4.04 11.54
N TYR A 54 -12.50 3.93 12.12
CA TYR A 54 -11.68 5.07 12.52
C TYR A 54 -10.36 5.22 11.75
N MET A 55 -9.90 4.24 10.97
CA MET A 55 -8.79 4.42 10.02
C MET A 55 -9.33 4.76 8.63
N PRO A 56 -9.62 6.04 8.33
CA PRO A 56 -9.90 6.45 6.97
C PRO A 56 -8.60 6.38 6.17
N THR A 57 -8.51 5.45 5.22
CA THR A 57 -7.49 5.46 4.18
C THR A 57 -7.91 6.46 3.10
N VAL A 58 -7.74 7.75 3.39
CA VAL A 58 -8.01 8.84 2.43
C VAL A 58 -6.82 9.02 1.47
N SER A 59 -6.54 7.99 0.66
CA SER A 59 -5.67 8.12 -0.50
C SER A 59 -6.54 8.46 -1.72
N PHE A 60 -6.56 9.73 -2.12
CA PHE A 60 -7.25 10.16 -3.32
C PHE A 60 -6.28 10.12 -4.51
N SER A 61 -6.57 9.29 -5.51
CA SER A 61 -5.83 9.26 -6.77
C SER A 61 -6.68 9.87 -7.89
N ASN A 62 -6.07 10.76 -8.66
CA ASN A 62 -6.65 11.32 -9.87
C ASN A 62 -5.73 11.01 -11.05
N PRO A 63 -6.28 10.63 -12.21
CA PRO A 63 -5.47 10.48 -13.42
C PRO A 63 -4.88 11.83 -13.84
N VAL A 64 -3.62 11.81 -14.24
CA VAL A 64 -2.88 12.99 -14.72
C VAL A 64 -2.73 12.89 -16.23
N HIS A 65 -3.32 13.84 -16.96
CA HIS A 65 -3.20 13.90 -18.41
C HIS A 65 -2.21 15.00 -18.80
N PHE A 66 -1.06 14.59 -19.33
CA PHE A 66 -0.04 15.51 -19.82
C PHE A 66 -0.40 16.04 -21.20
N TYR A 67 -0.25 17.34 -21.39
CA TYR A 67 -0.37 18.00 -22.67
C TYR A 67 0.91 18.79 -22.96
N TYR A 68 1.17 19.02 -24.24
CA TYR A 68 2.28 19.82 -24.73
C TYR A 68 1.71 21.12 -25.29
N THR A 69 2.29 22.25 -24.91
CA THR A 69 1.97 23.52 -25.54
C THR A 69 2.61 23.58 -26.92
N SER A 70 1.87 24.06 -27.91
CA SER A 70 2.31 24.20 -29.30
C SER A 70 2.68 25.63 -29.66
N ASP A 71 2.81 26.51 -28.66
CA ASP A 71 3.04 27.96 -28.81
C ASP A 71 4.50 28.28 -29.12
N CYS A 72 4.95 27.73 -30.23
CA CYS A 72 6.33 27.51 -30.57
C CYS A 72 6.61 28.02 -31.97
N ASP A 73 7.61 28.89 -32.10
CA ASP A 73 8.03 29.37 -33.41
C ASP A 73 8.60 28.19 -34.21
N ALA A 74 8.25 28.08 -35.49
CA ALA A 74 8.43 26.87 -36.31
C ALA A 74 9.90 26.51 -36.63
N SER A 75 10.86 27.16 -35.99
CA SER A 75 12.29 27.09 -36.25
C SER A 75 13.02 25.97 -35.51
N GLU A 76 12.41 25.33 -34.50
CA GLU A 76 13.02 24.21 -33.77
C GLU A 76 12.26 22.89 -33.97
N SER A 77 12.91 21.96 -34.67
CA SER A 77 12.43 20.62 -35.01
C SER A 77 12.36 19.64 -33.82
N ALA A 78 12.23 20.14 -32.60
CA ALA A 78 12.08 19.39 -31.36
C ALA A 78 10.71 19.68 -30.71
N LEU A 79 10.28 18.83 -29.77
CA LEU A 79 9.15 19.12 -28.87
C LEU A 79 9.44 20.45 -28.17
N CYS A 80 8.82 21.53 -28.64
CA CYS A 80 9.16 22.88 -28.21
C CYS A 80 8.60 23.23 -26.81
N SER A 81 7.97 22.28 -26.12
CA SER A 81 7.51 22.47 -24.75
C SER A 81 7.65 21.21 -23.91
N PHE A 82 7.81 21.43 -22.61
CA PHE A 82 7.80 20.35 -21.62
C PHE A 82 6.36 19.87 -21.35
N PRO A 83 6.14 18.57 -21.14
CA PRO A 83 4.82 18.04 -20.81
C PRO A 83 4.32 18.64 -19.50
N THR A 84 3.15 19.27 -19.52
CA THR A 84 2.53 19.89 -18.35
C THR A 84 1.16 19.29 -18.12
N ALA A 85 0.73 19.20 -16.85
CA ALA A 85 -0.60 18.73 -16.50
C ALA A 85 -1.14 19.55 -15.33
N ASN A 86 -2.40 19.97 -15.44
CA ASN A 86 -3.09 20.71 -14.39
C ASN A 86 -4.18 19.82 -13.80
N ILE A 87 -4.14 19.62 -12.48
CA ILE A 87 -5.14 18.82 -11.76
C ILE A 87 -5.83 19.66 -10.70
N SER A 88 -7.14 19.47 -10.56
CA SER A 88 -7.92 20.05 -9.47
C SER A 88 -8.20 18.97 -8.42
N PHE A 89 -7.81 19.24 -7.18
CA PHE A 89 -8.16 18.40 -6.03
C PHE A 89 -9.56 18.71 -5.47
N MET A 90 -10.33 19.58 -6.14
CA MET A 90 -11.69 19.93 -5.74
C MET A 90 -12.71 19.37 -6.72
N LYS A 91 -13.59 18.50 -6.22
CA LYS A 91 -14.72 17.97 -6.97
C LYS A 91 -15.87 18.96 -6.86
N ASN A 92 -16.19 19.67 -7.95
CA ASN A 92 -17.35 20.57 -8.06
C ASN A 92 -17.49 21.58 -6.91
N GLU A 93 -16.43 22.31 -6.59
CA GLU A 93 -16.43 23.49 -5.71
C GLU A 93 -16.83 23.29 -4.23
N ARG A 94 -17.46 22.17 -3.84
CA ARG A 94 -18.13 22.00 -2.54
C ARG A 94 -17.48 20.97 -1.61
N ASP A 95 -16.83 19.95 -2.16
CA ASP A 95 -16.09 18.97 -1.37
C ASP A 95 -14.59 19.25 -1.47
N LEU A 96 -14.06 19.98 -0.48
CA LEU A 96 -12.62 20.00 -0.25
C LEU A 96 -12.21 18.57 0.12
N VAL A 97 -11.54 17.88 -0.80
CA VAL A 97 -10.98 16.54 -0.54
C VAL A 97 -9.85 16.60 0.50
N MET A 98 -9.39 17.81 0.84
CA MET A 98 -8.38 18.07 1.86
C MET A 98 -8.96 18.90 3.00
N SER A 99 -8.89 18.39 4.23
CA SER A 99 -9.21 19.11 5.45
C SER A 99 -8.10 20.10 5.82
N TYR A 100 -8.47 21.26 6.34
CA TYR A 100 -7.48 22.23 6.83
C TYR A 100 -6.76 21.73 8.09
N GLY A 101 -5.46 22.03 8.19
CA GLY A 101 -4.66 21.76 9.39
C GLY A 101 -4.02 20.36 9.48
N GLN A 102 -4.21 19.51 8.46
CA GLN A 102 -3.56 18.20 8.39
C GLN A 102 -2.40 18.21 7.39
N PRO A 103 -1.25 17.57 7.70
CA PRO A 103 -0.16 17.43 6.74
C PRO A 103 -0.52 16.40 5.66
N TYR A 104 -0.37 16.78 4.40
CA TYR A 104 -0.61 15.90 3.24
C TYR A 104 0.70 15.47 2.59
N ARG A 105 0.78 14.20 2.19
CA ARG A 105 1.86 13.67 1.36
C ARG A 105 1.34 13.46 -0.06
N VAL A 106 1.83 14.27 -0.99
CA VAL A 106 1.54 14.14 -2.42
C VAL A 106 2.61 13.27 -3.06
N SER A 107 2.21 12.28 -3.85
CA SER A 107 3.11 11.41 -4.61
C SER A 107 2.63 11.34 -6.06
N LEU A 108 3.55 11.50 -7.01
CA LEU A 108 3.30 11.36 -8.43
C LEU A 108 3.86 10.02 -8.88
N GLU A 109 2.99 9.18 -9.45
CA GLU A 109 3.38 7.94 -10.12
C GLU A 109 3.32 8.20 -11.63
N LEU A 110 4.47 8.10 -12.28
CA LEU A 110 4.63 8.38 -13.70
C LEU A 110 5.08 7.12 -14.41
N GLU A 111 4.15 6.51 -15.15
CA GLU A 111 4.44 5.38 -16.00
C GLU A 111 5.08 5.86 -17.32
N MET A 112 6.27 5.34 -17.63
CA MET A 112 6.94 5.61 -18.90
C MET A 112 7.36 4.30 -19.57
N PRO A 113 7.12 4.14 -20.88
CA PRO A 113 7.49 2.93 -21.59
C PRO A 113 9.01 2.77 -21.70
N GLU A 114 9.49 1.54 -21.54
CA GLU A 114 10.89 1.16 -21.81
C GLU A 114 11.16 1.17 -23.33
N SER A 115 11.43 2.36 -23.87
CA SER A 115 11.86 2.54 -25.26
C SER A 115 13.33 2.96 -25.31
N PRO A 116 14.08 2.66 -26.39
CA PRO A 116 15.50 3.04 -26.51
C PRO A 116 15.71 4.57 -26.49
N VAL A 117 14.66 5.35 -26.80
CA VAL A 117 14.66 6.81 -26.68
C VAL A 117 14.53 7.22 -25.21
N ASN A 118 13.62 6.59 -24.47
CA ASN A 118 13.35 6.88 -23.06
C ASN A 118 14.49 6.39 -22.13
N GLU A 119 15.15 5.28 -22.48
CA GLU A 119 16.33 4.75 -21.78
C GLU A 119 17.50 5.75 -21.77
N ARG A 120 17.66 6.51 -22.87
CA ARG A 120 18.75 7.48 -23.04
C ARG A 120 18.48 8.84 -22.39
N LEU A 121 17.30 9.05 -21.80
CA LEU A 121 16.97 10.31 -21.12
C LEU A 121 17.80 10.53 -19.85
N GLY A 122 18.28 9.45 -19.21
CA GLY A 122 19.09 9.52 -18.00
C GLY A 122 18.32 10.12 -16.80
N MET A 123 18.86 11.18 -16.21
CA MET A 123 18.22 11.92 -15.11
C MET A 123 17.31 13.02 -15.65
N PHE A 124 16.02 12.98 -15.32
CA PHE A 124 15.08 14.04 -15.67
C PHE A 124 14.47 14.67 -14.41
N MET A 125 14.15 15.95 -14.49
CA MET A 125 13.56 16.69 -13.38
C MET A 125 12.05 16.76 -13.51
N VAL A 126 11.34 16.42 -12.44
CA VAL A 126 9.91 16.63 -12.31
C VAL A 126 9.67 17.79 -11.36
N LYS A 127 8.89 18.78 -11.82
CA LYS A 127 8.49 19.94 -11.02
C LYS A 127 6.99 19.89 -10.76
N MET A 128 6.62 20.05 -9.50
CA MET A 128 5.23 20.17 -9.06
C MET A 128 5.04 21.53 -8.39
N SER A 129 4.03 22.27 -8.81
CA SER A 129 3.67 23.56 -8.22
C SER A 129 2.22 23.51 -7.77
N CYS A 130 1.97 23.83 -6.50
CA CYS A 130 0.63 23.86 -5.91
C CYS A 130 0.06 25.27 -6.02
N TYR A 131 -1.17 25.38 -6.50
CA TYR A 131 -1.87 26.64 -6.70
C TYR A 131 -3.03 26.77 -5.72
N THR A 132 -3.27 27.99 -5.24
CA THR A 132 -4.52 28.36 -4.56
C THR A 132 -5.66 28.47 -5.56
N LYS A 133 -6.91 28.53 -5.07
CA LYS A 133 -8.10 28.91 -5.85
C LYS A 133 -7.92 30.22 -6.65
N GLY A 134 -7.09 31.15 -6.18
CA GLY A 134 -6.81 32.42 -6.83
C GLY A 134 -5.65 32.39 -7.84
N GLY A 135 -5.17 31.20 -8.23
CA GLY A 135 -4.07 31.05 -9.20
C GLY A 135 -2.68 31.41 -8.68
N LYS A 136 -2.55 31.73 -7.37
CA LYS A 136 -1.25 32.00 -6.75
C LYS A 136 -0.55 30.70 -6.36
N ILE A 137 0.76 30.62 -6.65
CA ILE A 137 1.62 29.50 -6.26
C ILE A 137 1.82 29.53 -4.74
N VAL A 138 1.44 28.46 -4.05
CA VAL A 138 1.65 28.28 -2.60
C VAL A 138 3.02 27.66 -2.35
N SER A 139 3.36 26.65 -3.13
CA SER A 139 4.60 25.90 -2.99
C SER A 139 5.01 25.31 -4.33
N SER A 140 6.32 25.16 -4.50
CA SER A 140 6.89 24.50 -5.67
C SER A 140 7.99 23.55 -5.21
N VAL A 141 8.00 22.35 -5.77
CA VAL A 141 8.99 21.32 -5.49
C VAL A 141 9.53 20.79 -6.81
N GLY A 142 10.85 20.65 -6.92
CA GLY A 142 11.52 19.97 -8.03
C GLY A 142 12.26 18.75 -7.50
N ARG A 143 12.09 17.60 -8.15
CA ARG A 143 12.80 16.36 -7.83
C ARG A 143 13.43 15.79 -9.10
N SER A 144 14.71 15.44 -9.01
CA SER A 144 15.36 14.64 -10.06
C SER A 144 14.93 13.19 -9.88
N THR A 145 14.58 12.53 -10.97
CA THR A 145 14.21 11.12 -11.02
C THR A 145 14.92 10.46 -12.20
N THR A 146 15.01 9.14 -12.14
CA THR A 146 15.70 8.33 -13.14
C THR A 146 14.76 7.24 -13.59
N LEU A 147 14.69 7.01 -14.89
CA LEU A 147 13.97 5.86 -15.40
C LEU A 147 14.66 4.59 -14.90
N HIS A 148 13.92 3.73 -14.21
CA HIS A 148 14.45 2.44 -13.76
C HIS A 148 14.66 1.52 -14.96
N TYR A 149 15.87 1.51 -15.49
CA TYR A 149 16.24 0.63 -16.59
C TYR A 149 16.39 -0.83 -16.12
N ARG A 150 15.78 -1.77 -16.83
CA ARG A 150 16.05 -3.20 -16.72
C ARG A 150 16.98 -3.65 -17.84
N SER A 151 18.02 -4.41 -17.50
CA SER A 151 19.06 -4.79 -18.46
C SER A 151 18.53 -5.56 -19.67
N SER A 152 19.03 -5.21 -20.86
CA SER A 152 18.74 -5.91 -22.12
C SER A 152 19.10 -7.41 -22.06
N ILE A 153 19.97 -7.83 -21.15
CA ILE A 153 20.32 -9.24 -20.93
C ILE A 153 19.12 -10.03 -20.40
N LEU A 154 18.38 -9.49 -19.42
CA LEU A 154 17.15 -10.14 -18.95
C LEU A 154 16.08 -10.19 -20.05
N HIS A 155 16.04 -9.16 -20.90
CA HIS A 155 15.14 -9.14 -22.06
C HIS A 155 15.51 -10.22 -23.09
N SER A 156 16.79 -10.34 -23.43
CA SER A 156 17.30 -11.34 -24.37
C SER A 156 17.21 -12.74 -23.80
N LEU A 157 17.55 -12.95 -22.53
CA LEU A 157 17.42 -14.25 -21.86
C LEU A 157 15.96 -14.69 -21.78
N ARG A 158 15.04 -13.79 -21.43
CA ARG A 158 13.59 -14.07 -21.45
C ARG A 158 13.11 -14.39 -22.87
N THR A 159 13.58 -13.64 -23.87
CA THR A 159 13.21 -13.89 -25.27
C THR A 159 13.76 -15.22 -25.76
N LEU A 160 14.98 -15.60 -25.38
CA LEU A 160 15.60 -16.88 -25.75
C LEU A 160 14.96 -18.07 -25.03
N LEU A 161 14.76 -17.97 -23.71
CA LEU A 161 14.14 -19.03 -22.90
C LEU A 161 12.68 -19.30 -23.31
N PHE A 162 11.93 -18.27 -23.72
CA PHE A 162 10.54 -18.41 -24.17
C PHE A 162 10.40 -18.40 -25.71
N SER A 163 11.50 -18.37 -26.48
CA SER A 163 11.47 -18.33 -27.95
C SER A 163 10.65 -19.45 -28.62
N PRO A 164 10.73 -20.73 -28.21
CA PRO A 164 9.91 -21.77 -28.85
C PRO A 164 8.41 -21.60 -28.53
N PHE A 165 8.08 -20.94 -27.42
CA PHE A 165 6.71 -20.69 -27.01
C PHE A 165 6.11 -19.43 -27.65
N PHE A 166 6.95 -18.43 -27.96
CA PHE A 166 6.57 -17.29 -28.80
C PHE A 166 6.34 -17.69 -30.27
N LEU A 167 7.18 -18.57 -30.82
CA LEU A 167 7.05 -19.05 -32.20
C LEU A 167 5.82 -19.94 -32.42
N THR A 168 5.31 -20.59 -31.37
CA THR A 168 4.07 -21.39 -31.41
C THR A 168 2.79 -20.54 -31.27
N GLY A 169 2.91 -19.21 -31.26
CA GLY A 169 1.77 -18.27 -31.32
C GLY A 169 0.90 -18.22 -30.07
N ARG A 170 1.32 -18.86 -28.97
CA ARG A 170 0.53 -18.95 -27.72
C ARG A 170 0.82 -17.84 -26.70
N LEU A 171 1.81 -16.99 -26.94
CA LEU A 171 2.06 -15.76 -26.16
C LEU A 171 2.24 -14.56 -27.07
N SER A 172 1.45 -13.51 -26.82
CA SER A 172 1.80 -12.17 -27.29
C SER A 172 2.59 -11.44 -26.20
N LYS A 173 3.51 -10.57 -26.62
CA LYS A 173 4.28 -9.73 -25.70
C LYS A 173 3.35 -8.63 -25.18
N SER A 174 2.72 -8.83 -24.02
CA SER A 174 2.06 -7.75 -23.29
C SER A 174 3.12 -6.99 -22.49
N SER A 175 3.46 -5.79 -22.96
CA SER A 175 4.32 -4.85 -22.21
C SER A 175 3.47 -4.27 -21.08
N SER A 176 3.82 -4.61 -19.85
CA SER A 176 3.32 -3.95 -18.63
C SER A 176 4.43 -3.12 -18.02
#